data_AF-A0A8T4TVC1-F1
#
_entry.id   AF-A0A8T4TVC1-F1
#
_cell.length_a   1.000
_cell.length_b   1.000
_cell.length_c   1.000
_cell.angle_alpha   90.00
_cell.angle_beta   90.00
_cell.angle_gamma   90.00
#
_symmetry.space_group_name_H-M   'P 1'
#
loop_
_entity.id
_entity.type
_entity.pdbx_description
1 polymer ?
#
loop_
_entity_poly.entity_id
_entity_poly.type
_entity_poly.pdbx_seq_one_letter_code
_entity_poly.pdbx_strand_id
1 'polypeptide(L)'
;MASTLANALDFFRDFGVFDVILPFLLVFTVVYATLQKTEVLGKNKANLDSMVAFVIGLLVVAATKVVGVINEALPQIMVLVIVGLSFLLMLGIFAKPEGSFFESLEGNFRIGLMIILSAAVVLIFLGVIENSKGESWLEYGWNFTINNWNGAIVGSLVLLLVVVAAIWIIVGGGEKKEKK
;
A
#
# COMPACT_ATOMS: atom_id res chain seq x y z
N MET A 1 -12.38 -28.08 15.60
CA MET A 1 -11.76 -29.17 14.82
C MET A 1 -11.25 -28.55 13.54
N ALA A 2 -9.94 -28.55 13.29
CA ALA A 2 -9.40 -28.11 12.01
C ALA A 2 -9.98 -28.98 10.88
N SER A 3 -10.29 -28.38 9.74
CA SER A 3 -10.77 -29.14 8.59
C SER A 3 -9.65 -30.09 8.11
N THR A 4 -10.02 -31.21 7.49
CA THR A 4 -9.06 -32.14 6.89
C THR A 4 -8.12 -31.46 5.90
N LEU A 5 -8.61 -30.42 5.22
CA LEU A 5 -7.84 -29.62 4.29
C LEU A 5 -6.84 -28.68 4.98
N ALA A 6 -7.20 -28.11 6.14
CA ALA A 6 -6.27 -27.31 6.94
C ALA A 6 -5.08 -28.16 7.41
N ASN A 7 -5.35 -29.38 7.90
CA ASN A 7 -4.29 -30.30 8.31
C ASN A 7 -3.37 -30.71 7.13
N ALA A 8 -3.94 -30.89 5.93
CA ALA A 8 -3.14 -31.17 4.73
C ALA A 8 -2.27 -29.98 4.32
N LEU A 9 -2.77 -28.75 4.49
CA LEU A 9 -2.02 -27.53 4.23
C LEU A 9 -0.86 -27.37 5.22
N ASP A 10 -1.11 -27.63 6.50
CA ASP A 10 -0.07 -27.60 7.54
C ASP A 10 1.00 -28.66 7.27
N PHE A 11 0.63 -29.86 6.84
CA PHE A 11 1.60 -30.88 6.39
C PHE A 11 2.50 -30.37 5.26
N PHE A 12 1.95 -29.71 4.23
CA PHE A 12 2.76 -29.16 3.14
C PHE A 12 3.63 -27.99 3.57
N ARG A 13 3.16 -27.18 4.54
CA ARG A 13 3.96 -26.12 5.15
C ARG A 13 5.15 -26.70 5.91
N ASP A 14 4.91 -27.68 6.78
CA ASP A 14 5.96 -28.31 7.58
C ASP A 14 6.96 -29.10 6.71
N PHE A 15 6.50 -29.65 5.58
CA PHE A 15 7.36 -30.29 4.58
C PHE A 15 8.22 -29.27 3.79
N GLY A 16 7.95 -27.97 3.91
CA GLY A 16 8.70 -26.91 3.24
C GLY A 16 8.25 -26.62 1.81
N VAL A 17 7.05 -27.03 1.39
CA VAL A 17 6.55 -26.73 0.03
C VAL A 17 6.47 -25.22 -0.20
N PHE A 18 5.97 -24.48 0.79
CA PHE A 18 5.80 -23.03 0.69
C PHE A 18 7.12 -22.27 0.80
N ASP A 19 8.08 -22.79 1.57
CA ASP A 19 9.36 -22.12 1.83
C ASP A 19 10.48 -22.54 0.88
N VAL A 20 10.28 -23.57 0.06
CA VAL A 20 11.32 -24.10 -0.83
C VAL A 20 10.81 -24.24 -2.26
N ILE A 21 9.71 -24.98 -2.44
CA ILE A 21 9.22 -25.34 -3.77
C ILE A 21 8.54 -24.15 -4.47
N LEU A 22 7.70 -23.39 -3.77
CA LEU A 22 7.03 -22.23 -4.38
C LEU A 22 8.02 -21.14 -4.82
N PRO A 23 9.00 -20.71 -3.99
CA PRO A 23 9.99 -19.72 -4.41
C PRO A 23 10.88 -20.24 -5.54
N PHE A 24 11.25 -21.53 -5.49
CA PHE A 24 11.98 -22.19 -6.58
C PHE A 24 11.24 -22.06 -7.91
N LEU A 25 9.98 -22.51 -7.95
CA LEU A 25 9.17 -22.52 -9.17
C LEU A 25 8.95 -21.11 -9.71
N LEU A 26 8.74 -20.13 -8.83
CA LEU A 26 8.59 -18.74 -9.20
C LEU A 26 9.87 -18.23 -9.90
N VAL A 27 11.03 -18.36 -9.24
CA VAL A 27 12.31 -17.86 -9.78
C VAL A 27 12.66 -18.60 -11.07
N PHE A 28 12.54 -19.92 -11.08
CA PHE A 28 12.74 -20.75 -12.27
C PHE A 28 11.89 -20.25 -13.44
N THR A 29 10.59 -20.06 -13.22
CA THR A 29 9.66 -19.67 -14.28
C THR A 29 9.95 -18.27 -14.80
N VAL A 30 10.22 -17.31 -13.91
CA VAL A 30 10.51 -15.92 -14.29
C VAL A 30 11.83 -15.85 -15.06
N VAL A 31 12.88 -16.51 -14.58
CA VAL A 31 14.18 -16.53 -15.26
C VAL A 31 14.07 -17.24 -16.60
N TYR A 32 13.42 -18.40 -16.65
CA TYR A 32 13.19 -19.15 -17.89
C TYR A 32 12.40 -18.31 -18.91
N ALA A 33 11.28 -17.73 -18.51
CA ALA A 33 10.46 -16.89 -19.37
C ALA A 33 11.22 -15.66 -19.86
N THR A 34 12.06 -15.07 -19.01
CA THR A 34 12.88 -13.91 -19.38
C THR A 34 13.95 -14.30 -20.39
N LEU A 35 14.68 -15.39 -20.17
CA LEU A 35 15.69 -15.91 -21.12
C LEU A 35 15.05 -16.26 -22.46
N GLN A 36 13.90 -16.92 -22.44
CA GLN A 36 13.16 -17.30 -23.64
C GLN A 36 12.64 -16.07 -24.41
N LYS A 37 12.18 -15.03 -23.71
CA LYS A 37 11.67 -13.79 -24.34
C LYS A 37 12.79 -12.91 -24.90
N THR A 38 13.96 -12.93 -24.26
CA THR A 38 15.12 -12.10 -24.63
C THR A 38 16.07 -12.79 -25.60
N GLU A 39 15.96 -14.10 -25.77
CA GLU A 39 16.81 -14.93 -26.65
C GLU A 39 18.31 -14.77 -26.37
N VAL A 40 18.70 -14.49 -25.12
CA VAL A 40 20.10 -14.19 -24.74
C VAL A 40 21.06 -15.34 -25.04
N LEU A 41 20.60 -16.60 -24.90
CA LEU A 41 21.40 -17.79 -25.21
C LEU A 41 21.26 -18.25 -26.68
N GLY A 42 20.51 -17.50 -27.49
CA GLY A 42 20.22 -17.77 -28.89
C GLY A 42 18.83 -18.34 -29.15
N LYS A 43 18.42 -18.34 -30.42
CA LYS A 43 17.09 -18.79 -30.85
C LYS A 43 16.93 -20.31 -30.71
N ASN A 44 15.73 -20.74 -30.30
CA ASN A 44 15.35 -22.15 -30.11
C ASN A 44 16.24 -22.91 -29.12
N LYS A 45 16.73 -22.25 -28.07
CA LYS A 45 17.60 -22.83 -27.03
C LYS A 45 16.88 -23.12 -25.71
N ALA A 46 15.59 -23.47 -25.77
CA ALA A 46 14.75 -23.76 -24.59
C ALA A 46 15.38 -24.77 -23.60
N ASN A 47 16.12 -25.77 -24.09
CA ASN A 47 16.82 -26.73 -23.21
C ASN A 47 17.95 -26.06 -22.39
N LEU A 48 18.70 -25.13 -22.99
CA LEU A 48 19.72 -24.37 -22.28
C LEU A 48 19.08 -23.34 -21.34
N ASP A 49 18.06 -22.63 -21.81
CA ASP A 49 17.35 -21.64 -21.00
C ASP A 49 16.74 -22.29 -19.73
N SER A 50 16.16 -23.48 -19.87
CA SER A 50 15.61 -24.24 -18.74
C SER A 50 16.70 -24.76 -17.80
N MET A 51 17.83 -25.25 -18.31
CA MET A 51 18.96 -25.65 -17.46
C MET A 51 19.51 -24.47 -16.65
N VAL A 52 19.71 -23.32 -17.29
CA VAL A 52 20.23 -22.11 -16.62
C VAL A 52 19.23 -21.60 -15.58
N ALA A 53 17.95 -21.50 -15.94
CA ALA A 53 16.91 -21.11 -15.00
C ALA A 53 16.77 -22.07 -13.82
N PHE A 54 16.95 -23.38 -14.05
CA PHE A 54 16.92 -24.41 -13.00
C PHE A 54 18.06 -24.21 -12.00
N VAL A 55 19.29 -24.03 -12.49
CA VAL A 55 20.46 -23.77 -11.64
C VAL A 55 20.26 -22.48 -10.84
N ILE A 56 19.79 -21.41 -11.48
CA ILE A 56 19.52 -20.13 -10.78
C ILE A 56 18.44 -20.31 -9.71
N GLY A 57 17.33 -20.99 -10.04
CA GLY A 57 16.27 -21.30 -9.09
C GLY A 57 16.77 -22.05 -7.86
N LEU A 58 17.59 -23.09 -8.07
CA LEU A 58 18.19 -23.85 -6.95
C LEU A 58 19.15 -23.00 -6.11
N LEU A 59 19.97 -22.15 -6.74
CA LEU A 59 20.88 -21.25 -6.02
C LEU A 59 20.13 -20.24 -5.15
N VAL A 60 19.01 -19.70 -5.64
CA VAL A 60 18.17 -18.78 -4.86
C VAL A 60 17.55 -19.48 -3.65
N VAL A 61 17.06 -20.72 -3.84
CA VAL A 61 16.42 -21.49 -2.77
C VAL A 61 17.43 -21.93 -1.70
N ALA A 62 18.68 -22.19 -2.09
CA ALA A 62 19.76 -22.44 -1.15
C ALA A 62 20.06 -21.21 -0.26
N ALA A 63 19.73 -20.00 -0.71
CA ALA A 63 19.89 -18.78 0.06
C ALA A 63 18.64 -18.45 0.89
N THR A 64 18.55 -19.04 2.09
CA THR A 64 17.38 -18.91 2.99
C THR A 64 16.95 -17.46 3.25
N LYS A 65 17.90 -16.51 3.34
CA LYS A 65 17.59 -15.08 3.49
C LYS A 65 16.83 -14.52 2.28
N VAL A 66 17.23 -14.90 1.07
CA VAL A 66 16.57 -14.43 -0.17
C VAL A 66 15.16 -14.99 -0.25
N VAL A 67 14.99 -16.26 0.11
CA VAL A 67 13.66 -16.88 0.16
C VAL A 67 12.75 -16.21 1.18
N GLY A 68 13.28 -15.88 2.37
CA GLY A 68 12.53 -15.10 3.37
C GLY A 68 12.04 -13.76 2.81
N VAL A 69 12.92 -13.01 2.13
CA VAL A 69 12.52 -11.74 1.48
C VAL A 69 11.45 -11.95 0.41
N ILE A 70 11.55 -13.01 -0.40
CA ILE A 70 10.54 -13.34 -1.40
C ILE A 70 9.19 -13.64 -0.73
N ASN A 71 9.19 -14.45 0.34
CA ASN A 71 7.97 -14.84 1.04
C ASN A 71 7.30 -13.66 1.77
N GLU A 72 8.07 -12.68 2.23
CA GLU A 72 7.55 -11.44 2.81
C GLU A 72 7.07 -10.45 1.74
N ALA A 73 7.82 -10.29 0.64
CA ALA A 73 7.53 -9.32 -0.39
C ALA A 73 6.39 -9.74 -1.33
N LEU A 74 6.26 -11.04 -1.64
CA LEU A 74 5.26 -11.52 -2.60
C LEU A 74 3.82 -11.19 -2.19
N PRO A 75 3.37 -11.46 -0.95
CA PRO A 75 2.04 -11.06 -0.51
C PRO A 75 1.80 -9.56 -0.68
N GLN A 76 2.78 -8.73 -0.35
CA GLN A 76 2.68 -7.28 -0.46
C GLN A 76 2.55 -6.82 -1.91
N ILE A 77 3.34 -7.39 -2.83
CA ILE A 77 3.23 -7.10 -4.27
C ILE A 77 1.88 -7.54 -4.81
N MET A 78 1.38 -8.72 -4.40
CA MET A 78 0.05 -9.20 -4.82
C MET A 78 -1.07 -8.30 -4.32
N VAL A 79 -0.99 -7.85 -3.06
CA VAL A 79 -1.93 -6.85 -2.53
C VAL A 79 -1.87 -5.59 -3.38
N LEU A 80 -0.68 -5.05 -3.69
CA LEU A 80 -0.52 -3.86 -4.52
C LEU A 80 -1.13 -4.03 -5.92
N VAL A 81 -0.91 -5.18 -6.57
CA VAL A 81 -1.52 -5.50 -7.87
C VAL A 81 -3.05 -5.55 -7.75
N ILE A 82 -3.60 -6.19 -6.70
CA ILE A 82 -5.04 -6.22 -6.45
C ILE A 82 -5.58 -4.80 -6.24
N VAL A 83 -4.90 -3.95 -5.47
CA VAL A 83 -5.27 -2.53 -5.29
C VAL A 83 -5.32 -1.82 -6.63
N GLY A 84 -4.27 -1.95 -7.44
CA GLY A 84 -4.19 -1.33 -8.75
C GLY A 84 -5.31 -1.79 -9.67
N LEU A 85 -5.62 -3.09 -9.68
CA LEU A 85 -6.74 -3.64 -10.43
C LEU A 85 -8.09 -3.14 -9.91
N SER A 86 -8.34 -3.17 -8.60
CA SER A 86 -9.56 -2.65 -7.99
C SER A 86 -9.75 -1.16 -8.31
N PHE A 87 -8.68 -0.38 -8.27
CA PHE A 87 -8.69 1.03 -8.65
C PHE A 87 -9.03 1.23 -10.13
N LEU A 88 -8.38 0.50 -11.03
CA LEU A 88 -8.67 0.54 -12.47
C LEU A 88 -10.09 0.08 -12.80
N LEU A 89 -10.60 -0.95 -12.12
CA LEU A 89 -11.99 -1.41 -12.25
C LEU A 89 -12.96 -0.33 -11.81
N MET A 90 -12.67 0.33 -10.68
CA MET A 90 -13.51 1.40 -10.17
C MET A 90 -13.52 2.62 -11.11
N LEU A 91 -12.35 3.04 -11.60
CA LEU A 91 -12.25 4.06 -12.64
C LEU A 91 -12.98 3.63 -13.93
N GLY A 92 -12.87 2.36 -14.33
CA GLY A 92 -13.56 1.80 -15.49
C GLY A 92 -15.09 1.90 -15.37
N ILE A 93 -15.64 1.58 -14.19
CA ILE A 93 -17.07 1.74 -13.88
C ILE A 93 -17.50 3.21 -14.02
N PHE A 94 -16.64 4.17 -13.67
CA PHE A 94 -16.96 5.59 -13.75
C PHE A 94 -16.63 6.26 -15.10
N ALA A 95 -15.71 5.70 -15.89
CA ALA A 95 -15.19 6.29 -17.13
C ALA A 95 -16.14 6.10 -18.32
N LYS A 96 -16.95 5.04 -18.35
CA LYS A 96 -17.99 4.86 -19.37
C LYS A 96 -19.29 4.32 -18.79
N PRO A 97 -20.26 5.22 -18.59
CA PRO A 97 -21.64 4.82 -18.47
C PRO A 97 -22.41 5.33 -19.67
N GLU A 98 -22.72 4.46 -20.62
CA GLU A 98 -24.00 4.62 -21.29
C GLU A 98 -25.03 4.07 -20.31
N GLY A 99 -25.83 4.93 -19.68
CA GLY A 99 -26.98 4.54 -18.84
C GLY A 99 -26.72 4.29 -17.35
N SER A 100 -25.65 4.83 -16.74
CA SER A 100 -25.45 4.72 -15.28
C SER A 100 -25.93 5.96 -14.51
N PHE A 101 -26.21 5.79 -13.22
CA PHE A 101 -26.52 6.85 -12.23
C PHE A 101 -25.54 8.05 -12.25
N PHE A 102 -24.33 7.88 -12.78
CA PHE A 102 -23.32 8.95 -12.85
C PHE A 102 -23.47 9.87 -14.07
N GLU A 103 -24.29 9.51 -15.05
CA GLU A 103 -24.57 10.33 -16.22
C GLU A 103 -25.54 11.48 -15.91
N SER A 104 -26.39 11.32 -14.89
CA SER A 104 -27.33 12.34 -14.41
C SER A 104 -26.71 13.32 -13.41
N LEU A 105 -25.44 13.16 -13.03
CA LEU A 105 -24.74 14.06 -12.10
C LEU A 105 -24.02 15.19 -12.84
N GLU A 106 -24.09 16.40 -12.31
CA GLU A 106 -23.36 17.56 -12.83
C GLU A 106 -21.84 17.26 -12.92
N GLY A 107 -21.21 17.71 -14.00
CA GLY A 107 -19.83 17.35 -14.35
C GLY A 107 -18.81 17.60 -13.23
N ASN A 108 -18.95 18.70 -12.47
CA ASN A 108 -18.06 19.02 -11.36
C ASN A 108 -18.27 18.09 -10.15
N PHE A 109 -19.52 17.70 -9.87
CA PHE A 109 -19.84 16.77 -8.79
C PHE A 109 -19.39 15.35 -9.13
N ARG A 110 -19.52 14.94 -10.40
CA ARG A 110 -19.01 13.66 -10.90
C ARG A 110 -17.50 13.54 -10.75
N ILE A 111 -16.75 14.58 -11.11
CA ILE A 111 -15.28 14.60 -10.96
C ILE A 111 -14.90 14.58 -9.48
N GLY A 112 -15.55 15.39 -8.64
CA GLY A 112 -15.31 15.40 -7.19
C GLY A 112 -15.56 14.03 -6.55
N LEU A 113 -16.65 13.36 -6.91
CA LEU A 113 -16.99 12.03 -6.41
C LEU A 113 -16.02 10.96 -6.92
N MET A 114 -15.57 11.04 -8.17
CA MET A 114 -14.56 10.12 -8.71
C MET A 114 -13.23 10.22 -7.95
N ILE A 115 -12.80 11.45 -7.63
CA ILE A 115 -11.59 11.70 -6.84
C ILE A 115 -11.78 11.19 -5.40
N ILE A 116 -12.94 11.43 -4.78
CA ILE A 116 -13.18 11.05 -3.38
C ILE A 116 -13.22 9.53 -3.20
N LEU A 117 -13.83 8.80 -4.14
CA LEU A 117 -13.86 7.33 -4.12
C LEU A 117 -12.48 6.74 -4.42
N SER A 118 -11.77 7.32 -5.38
CA SER A 118 -10.38 6.99 -5.70
C SER A 118 -9.47 7.14 -4.47
N ALA A 119 -9.60 8.27 -3.77
CA ALA A 119 -8.89 8.53 -2.53
C ALA A 119 -9.32 7.56 -1.42
N ALA A 120 -10.62 7.24 -1.29
CA ALA A 120 -11.12 6.29 -0.30
C ALA A 120 -10.52 4.89 -0.47
N VAL A 121 -10.40 4.39 -1.71
CA VAL A 121 -9.73 3.11 -1.98
C VAL A 121 -8.28 3.15 -1.54
N VAL A 122 -7.54 4.19 -1.94
CA VAL A 122 -6.13 4.36 -1.56
C VAL A 122 -5.97 4.47 -0.04
N LEU A 123 -6.87 5.18 0.65
CA LEU A 123 -6.86 5.32 2.11
C LEU A 123 -7.17 4.00 2.83
N ILE A 124 -8.15 3.22 2.36
CA ILE A 124 -8.44 1.89 2.93
C ILE A 124 -7.18 1.00 2.84
N PHE A 125 -6.49 1.01 1.70
CA PHE A 125 -5.27 0.22 1.54
C PHE A 125 -4.08 0.76 2.34
N LEU A 126 -3.91 2.09 2.46
CA LEU A 126 -2.92 2.68 3.37
C LEU A 126 -3.18 2.35 4.85
N GLY A 127 -4.44 2.10 5.22
CA GLY A 127 -4.83 1.65 6.56
C GLY A 127 -4.60 0.16 6.81
N VAL A 128 -4.65 -0.67 5.77
CA VAL A 128 -4.45 -2.13 5.88
C VAL A 128 -2.97 -2.51 5.71
N ILE A 129 -2.20 -1.76 4.94
CA ILE A 129 -0.77 -2.03 4.76
C ILE A 129 -0.04 -1.60 6.02
N GLU A 130 0.25 -2.57 6.87
CA GLU A 130 1.11 -2.43 8.05
C GLU A 130 2.58 -2.51 7.65
N ASN A 131 3.40 -1.65 8.25
CA ASN A 131 4.84 -1.69 8.11
C ASN A 131 5.43 -2.82 8.99
N SER A 132 6.73 -3.09 8.88
CA SER A 132 7.46 -4.11 9.66
C SER A 132 7.33 -4.02 11.20
N LYS A 133 6.70 -2.96 11.72
CA LYS A 133 6.41 -2.72 13.14
C LYS A 133 4.94 -2.96 13.54
N GLY A 134 4.08 -3.36 12.60
CA GLY A 134 2.63 -3.52 12.82
C GLY A 134 1.85 -2.21 12.85
N GLU A 135 2.48 -1.09 12.45
CA GLU A 135 1.80 0.21 12.32
C GLU A 135 1.35 0.39 10.87
N SER A 136 0.09 0.76 10.67
CA SER A 136 -0.42 1.13 9.34
C SER A 136 0.24 2.42 8.84
N TRP A 137 0.31 2.63 7.53
CA TRP A 137 0.82 3.89 6.98
C TRP A 137 -0.02 5.10 7.42
N LEU A 138 -1.33 4.90 7.64
CA LEU A 138 -2.21 5.91 8.23
C LEU A 138 -1.79 6.24 9.67
N GLU A 139 -1.55 5.23 10.51
CA GLU A 139 -1.07 5.44 11.88
C GLU A 139 0.31 6.07 11.91
N TYR A 140 1.22 5.67 11.02
CA TYR A 140 2.54 6.30 10.90
C TYR A 140 2.41 7.79 10.53
N GLY A 141 1.60 8.13 9.53
CA GLY A 141 1.34 9.51 9.14
C GLY A 141 0.61 10.31 10.22
N TRP A 142 -0.33 9.68 10.92
CA TRP A 142 -1.08 10.26 12.02
C TRP A 142 -0.20 10.52 13.24
N ASN A 143 0.62 9.55 13.64
CA ASN A 143 1.59 9.66 14.71
C ASN A 143 2.68 10.69 14.36
N PHE A 144 3.16 10.74 13.11
CA PHE A 144 4.06 11.80 12.68
C PHE A 144 3.40 13.17 12.80
N THR A 145 2.13 13.30 12.40
CA THR A 145 1.39 14.56 12.52
C THR A 145 1.19 14.94 13.98
N ILE A 146 0.67 14.04 14.82
CA ILE A 146 0.46 14.31 16.26
C ILE A 146 1.78 14.57 16.97
N ASN A 147 2.85 13.82 16.72
CA ASN A 147 4.12 14.03 17.41
C ASN A 147 4.79 15.36 17.02
N ASN A 148 4.62 15.81 15.76
CA ASN A 148 5.09 17.12 15.34
C ASN A 148 4.16 18.26 15.79
N TRP A 149 2.85 18.00 15.90
CA TRP A 149 1.84 18.98 16.33
C TRP A 149 1.67 19.06 17.85
N ASN A 150 2.10 18.06 18.60
CA ASN A 150 2.11 18.05 20.07
C ASN A 150 3.49 18.47 20.62
N GLY A 151 4.44 18.78 19.73
CA GLY A 151 5.69 19.42 20.10
C GLY A 151 5.41 20.78 20.74
N ALA A 152 6.19 21.13 21.76
CA ALA A 152 6.10 22.37 22.53
C ALA A 152 5.85 23.66 21.71
N ILE A 153 6.15 23.63 20.41
CA ILE A 153 5.89 24.65 19.40
C ILE A 153 4.39 24.98 19.28
N VAL A 154 3.50 24.01 19.05
CA VAL A 154 2.05 24.30 18.91
C VAL A 154 1.44 24.71 20.23
N GLY A 155 1.86 24.07 21.33
CA GLY A 155 1.48 24.50 22.68
C GLY A 155 1.92 25.93 22.98
N SER A 156 3.13 26.32 22.59
CA SER A 156 3.66 27.67 22.76
C SER A 156 2.95 28.69 21.86
N LEU A 157 2.59 28.33 20.63
CA LEU A 157 1.84 29.18 19.70
C LEU A 157 0.40 29.41 20.18
N VAL A 158 -0.27 28.36 20.66
CA VAL A 158 -1.61 28.46 21.25
C VAL A 158 -1.56 29.33 22.51
N LEU A 159 -0.57 29.12 23.39
CA LEU A 159 -0.38 29.95 24.58
C LEU A 159 -0.11 31.42 24.21
N LEU A 160 0.72 31.68 23.20
CA LEU A 160 1.00 33.02 22.70
C LEU A 160 -0.24 33.68 22.09
N LEU A 161 -1.05 32.93 21.35
CA LEU A 161 -2.32 33.41 20.78
C LEU A 161 -3.33 33.75 21.88
N VAL A 162 -3.42 32.91 22.92
CA VAL A 162 -4.25 33.19 24.11
C VAL A 162 -3.77 34.43 24.86
N VAL A 163 -2.45 34.62 25.02
CA VAL A 163 -1.88 35.81 25.65
C VAL A 163 -2.18 37.07 24.80
N VAL A 164 -2.01 37.01 23.49
CA VAL A 164 -2.33 38.12 22.58
C VAL A 164 -3.83 38.44 22.61
N ALA A 165 -4.69 37.44 22.62
CA ALA A 165 -6.14 37.63 22.75
C ALA A 165 -6.52 38.23 24.11
N ALA A 166 -5.89 37.79 25.21
CA ALA A 166 -6.10 38.35 26.54
C ALA A 166 -5.64 39.82 26.60
N ILE A 167 -4.48 40.14 26.06
CA ILE A 167 -3.98 41.52 25.96
C ILE A 167 -4.94 42.36 25.12
N TRP A 168 -5.42 41.85 23.99
CA TRP A 168 -6.34 42.57 23.12
C TRP A 168 -7.68 42.86 23.80
N ILE A 169 -8.23 41.91 24.56
CA ILE A 169 -9.46 42.10 25.34
C ILE A 169 -9.27 43.12 26.47
N ILE A 170 -8.14 43.05 27.18
CA ILE A 170 -7.84 43.95 28.31
C ILE A 170 -7.57 45.38 27.81
N VAL A 171 -6.79 45.52 26.73
CA VAL A 171 -6.41 46.82 26.15
C VAL A 171 -7.58 47.44 25.38
N GLY A 172 -8.42 46.62 24.72
CA GLY A 172 -9.59 47.06 23.98
C GLY A 172 -10.76 47.57 24.85
N GLY A 173 -10.72 47.34 26.16
CA GLY A 173 -11.73 47.82 27.11
C GLY A 173 -11.59 49.29 27.55
N GLY A 174 -10.61 50.02 27.01
CA GLY A 174 -10.13 51.31 27.55
C GLY A 174 -10.71 52.61 26.97
N GLU A 175 -11.68 52.60 26.05
CA GLU A 175 -12.30 53.86 25.57
C GLU A 175 -13.84 53.84 25.71
N LYS A 176 -14.32 54.01 26.94
CA LYS A 176 -15.63 54.66 27.17
C LYS A 176 -15.41 56.16 27.31
N LYS A 177 -15.43 56.89 26.19
CA LYS A 177 -15.54 58.36 26.21
C LYS A 177 -16.95 58.78 26.61
N GLU A 178 -16.96 59.70 27.56
CA GLU A 178 -18.12 60.28 28.25
C GLU A 178 -19.14 60.89 27.30
N LYS A 179 -20.43 60.73 27.66
CA LYS A 179 -21.54 61.52 27.13
C LYS A 179 -21.39 62.97 27.59
N LYS A 180 -21.33 63.90 26.65
CA LYS A 180 -21.91 65.25 26.77
C LYS A 180 -22.56 65.63 25.45
#